data_AF-A0A4E0QS30-F1
#
_entry.id   AF-A0A4E0QS30-F1
#
_cell.length_a   1.000
_cell.length_b   1.000
_cell.length_c   1.000
_cell.angle_alpha   90.00
_cell.angle_beta   90.00
_cell.angle_gamma   90.00
#
_symmetry.space_group_name_H-M   'P 1'
#
loop_
_entity.id
_entity.type
_entity.pdbx_description
1 polymer ?
#
loop_
_entity_poly.entity_id
_entity_poly.type
_entity_poly.pdbx_seq_one_letter_code
_entity_poly.pdbx_strand_id
1 'polypeptide(L)' 'MATLSIDGIDEKIITQLQIKAKQFNTNINELVTQFISHGLNNYHETNSPNINSLFGLIPSSTDGMEFQNAMREE' A
#
# COMPACT_ATOMS: atom_id res chain seq x y z
N MET A 1 6.04 -8.24 4.98
CA MET A 1 5.47 -8.02 3.62
C MET A 1 3.97 -7.88 3.80
N ALA A 2 3.40 -6.73 3.48
CA ALA A 2 1.97 -6.49 3.69
C ALA A 2 1.16 -7.08 2.51
N THR A 3 0.05 -7.75 2.82
CA THR A 3 -0.90 -8.27 1.83
C THR A 3 -2.17 -7.44 1.89
N LEU A 4 -2.67 -7.01 0.73
CA LEU A 4 -3.93 -6.29 0.59
C LEU A 4 -4.91 -7.14 -0.21
N SER A 5 -6.07 -7.45 0.38
CA SER A 5 -7.22 -7.98 -0.35
C SER A 5 -8.15 -6.82 -0.72
N ILE A 6 -8.62 -6.78 -1.97
CA ILE A 6 -9.56 -5.76 -2.44
C ILE A 6 -10.82 -6.46 -2.91
N ASP A 7 -11.87 -6.38 -2.10
CA ASP A 7 -13.16 -7.00 -2.37
C ASP A 7 -14.11 -6.01 -3.08
N GLY A 8 -15.15 -6.54 -3.73
CA GLY A 8 -16.19 -5.72 -4.36
C GLY A 8 -15.81 -5.10 -5.71
N ILE A 9 -14.71 -5.54 -6.32
CA ILE A 9 -14.34 -5.12 -7.68
C ILE A 9 -15.28 -5.79 -8.69
N ASP A 10 -15.87 -4.99 -9.59
CA ASP A 10 -16.68 -5.49 -10.70
C ASP A 10 -15.84 -6.40 -11.61
N GLU A 11 -16.41 -7.54 -12.01
CA GLU A 11 -15.78 -8.52 -12.91
C GLU A 11 -15.32 -7.90 -14.25
N LYS A 12 -16.03 -6.87 -14.74
CA LYS A 12 -15.61 -6.11 -15.93
C LYS A 12 -14.27 -5.41 -15.71
N ILE A 13 -14.06 -4.85 -14.53
CA ILE A 13 -12.80 -4.18 -14.16
C ILE A 13 -11.69 -5.22 -14.02
N ILE A 14 -11.98 -6.38 -13.42
CA ILE A 14 -11.03 -7.50 -13.33
C ILE A 14 -10.58 -7.94 -14.73
N THR A 15 -11.52 -8.08 -15.66
CA THR A 15 -11.23 -8.46 -17.05
C THR A 15 -10.35 -7.42 -17.75
N GLN A 16 -10.64 -6.12 -17.56
CA GLN A 16 -9.82 -5.04 -18.12
C GLN A 16 -8.41 -5.02 -17.54
N LEU A 17 -8.25 -5.27 -16.23
CA LEU A 17 -6.96 -5.38 -15.57
C LEU A 17 -6.16 -6.56 -16.13
N GLN A 18 -6.79 -7.71 -16.33
CA GLN A 18 -6.15 -8.88 -16.95
C GLN A 18 -5.66 -8.60 -18.37
N ILE A 19 -6.48 -7.93 -19.20
CA ILE A 19 -6.10 -7.56 -20.56
C ILE A 19 -4.89 -6.61 -20.54
N LYS A 20 -4.92 -5.58 -19.69
CA LYS A 20 -3.81 -4.63 -19.55
C LYS A 20 -2.54 -5.31 -19.06
N ALA A 21 -2.63 -6.19 -18.06
CA ALA A 21 -1.48 -6.93 -17.54
C ALA A 21 -0.80 -7.75 -18.65
N LYS A 22 -1.59 -8.41 -19.51
CA LYS A 22 -1.07 -9.12 -20.69
C LYS A 22 -0.40 -8.19 -21.70
N GLN A 23 -1.00 -7.03 -21.99
CA GLN A 23 -0.45 -6.04 -22.93
C GLN A 23 0.92 -5.52 -22.46
N PHE A 24 1.08 -5.32 -21.15
CA PHE A 24 2.33 -4.86 -20.55
C PHE A 24 3.30 -6.00 -20.18
N ASN A 25 2.94 -7.25 -20.48
CA ASN A 25 3.73 -8.43 -20.12
C ASN A 25 4.14 -8.46 -18.64
N THR A 26 3.19 -8.16 -17.76
CA THR A 26 3.38 -8.08 -16.29
C THR A 26 2.27 -8.86 -15.56
N ASN A 27 2.47 -9.11 -14.26
CA ASN A 27 1.44 -9.68 -13.42
C ASN A 27 0.39 -8.61 -13.04
N ILE A 28 -0.87 -9.02 -12.86
CA ILE A 28 -1.95 -8.18 -12.32
C ILE A 28 -1.54 -7.56 -10.98
N ASN A 29 -0.91 -8.33 -10.08
CA ASN A 29 -0.51 -7.82 -8.77
C ASN A 29 0.53 -6.70 -8.90
N GLU A 30 1.49 -6.84 -9.82
CA GLU A 30 2.49 -5.81 -10.11
C GLU A 30 1.86 -4.57 -10.72
N LEU A 31 0.95 -4.76 -11.69
CA LEU A 31 0.21 -3.67 -12.32
C LEU A 31 -0.64 -2.88 -11.32
N VAL A 32 -1.36 -3.56 -10.44
CA VAL A 32 -2.17 -2.92 -9.39
C VAL A 32 -1.28 -2.18 -8.40
N THR A 33 -0.13 -2.76 -8.03
CA THR A 33 0.85 -2.08 -7.16
C THR A 33 1.36 -0.79 -7.79
N GLN A 34 1.64 -0.80 -9.09
CA GLN A 34 2.05 0.40 -9.83
C GLN A 34 0.93 1.44 -9.88
N PHE A 35 -0.33 1.05 -10.07
CA PHE A 35 -1.46 1.98 -10.05
C PHE A 35 -1.68 2.61 -8.68
N ILE A 36 -1.59 1.82 -7.60
CA ILE A 36 -1.68 2.35 -6.23
C ILE A 36 -0.54 3.34 -5.98
N SER A 37 0.70 2.95 -6.33
CA SER A 37 1.88 3.81 -6.17
C SER A 37 1.76 5.10 -6.97
N HIS A 38 1.29 5.01 -8.22
CA HIS A 38 1.04 6.19 -9.06
C HIS A 38 -0.05 7.08 -8.46
N GLY A 39 -1.15 6.49 -7.97
CA GLY A 39 -2.23 7.22 -7.29
C GLY A 39 -1.75 7.95 -6.04
N LEU A 40 -0.91 7.32 -5.22
CA LEU A 40 -0.31 7.93 -4.03
C LEU A 40 0.67 9.05 -4.38
N ASN A 41 1.56 8.82 -5.35
CA ASN A 41 2.60 9.78 -5.73
C ASN A 41 2.06 10.98 -6.52
N ASN A 42 0.93 10.85 -7.20
CA ASN A 42 0.26 11.94 -7.91
C ASN A 42 -0.92 12.52 -7.14
N TYR A 43 -1.21 12.00 -5.95
CA TYR A 43 -2.05 12.72 -5.00
C TYR A 43 -1.25 13.94 -4.58
N HIS A 44 -1.68 15.14 -5.00
CA HIS A 44 -1.09 16.38 -4.52
C HIS A 44 -1.07 16.33 -2.99
N GLU A 45 0.12 16.26 -2.40
CA GLU A 45 0.35 16.56 -0.99
C GLU A 45 -0.13 18.00 -0.78
N THR A 46 -1.40 18.19 -0.43
CA THR A 46 -1.82 19.46 0.18
C THR A 46 -1.27 19.61 1.58
N ASN A 47 -0.65 18.57 2.15
CA ASN A 47 0.13 18.64 3.38
C ASN A 47 1.28 17.64 3.31
N SER A 48 2.43 18.07 2.79
CA SER A 48 3.71 17.47 3.18
C SER A 48 3.72 17.38 4.70
N PRO A 49 3.99 16.22 5.33
CA PRO A 49 4.05 16.12 6.77
C PRO A 49 5.24 16.95 7.24
N ASN A 50 4.96 18.22 7.57
CA ASN A 50 5.91 19.13 8.16
C ASN A 50 6.42 18.48 9.45
N ILE A 51 7.74 18.30 9.52
CA ILE A 51 8.52 17.75 10.65
C ILE A 51 8.26 18.52 11.97
N ASN A 52 7.48 19.59 11.95
CA ASN A 52 6.92 20.23 13.14
C ASN A 52 5.87 19.40 13.92
N SER A 53 5.51 18.18 13.49
CA SER A 53 4.81 17.25 14.40
C SER A 53 5.79 16.54 15.35
N LEU A 54 6.50 17.32 16.17
CA LEU A 54 7.30 16.80 17.28
C LEU A 54 6.42 16.33 18.44
N PHE A 55 5.10 16.64 18.45
CA PHE A 55 4.15 16.19 19.50
C PHE A 55 2.68 16.04 19.02
N GLY A 56 2.42 15.78 17.72
CA GLY A 56 1.06 15.86 17.16
C GLY A 56 0.63 14.62 16.38
N LEU A 57 0.47 13.50 17.09
CA LEU A 57 -0.39 12.35 16.73
C LEU A 57 -0.22 11.83 15.30
N ILE A 58 0.82 11.00 15.14
CA ILE A 58 0.86 9.90 14.19
C ILE A 58 -0.53 9.22 14.16
N PRO A 59 -1.14 8.90 13.01
CA PRO A 59 -2.28 7.99 12.99
C PRO A 59 -1.78 6.58 13.35
N SER A 60 -1.56 6.33 14.64
CA SER A 60 -1.35 5.01 15.20
C SER A 60 -2.71 4.32 15.31
N SER A 61 -3.30 3.93 14.19
CA SER A 61 -4.47 3.04 14.18
C SER A 61 -4.09 1.57 14.16
N THR A 62 -2.81 1.25 14.31
CA THR A 62 -2.33 -0.10 14.60
C THR A 62 -1.69 -0.07 15.98
N ASP A 63 -2.22 -0.89 16.88
CA ASP A 63 -1.66 -1.15 18.21
C ASP A 63 -0.23 -1.71 18.03
N GLY A 64 0.74 -0.80 17.97
CA GLY A 64 2.13 -1.07 17.62
C GLY A 64 2.90 -1.72 18.77
N MET A 65 2.48 -2.91 19.20
CA MET A 65 3.33 -3.82 19.97
C MET A 65 3.55 -5.10 19.16
N GLU A 66 4.42 -5.01 18.16
CA GLU A 66 5.15 -6.19 17.73
C GLU A 66 6.27 -6.44 18.74
N PHE A 67 6.03 -7.35 19.69
CA PHE A 67 7.10 -7.87 20.54
C PHE A 67 8.10 -8.60 19.65
N GLN A 68 9.23 -7.96 19.36
CA GLN A 68 10.40 -8.67 18.88
C GLN A 68 10.85 -9.57 20.03
N ASN A 69 10.61 -10.88 19.89
CA ASN A 69 11.18 -11.89 20.76
C ASN A 69 12.69 -11.66 20.81
N ALA A 70 13.18 -11.04 21.87
CA ALA A 70 14.60 -11.00 22.19
C ALA A 70 15.01 -12.42 22.58
N MET A 71 15.22 -13.29 21.60
CA MET A 71 15.98 -14.52 21.79
C MET A 71 17.39 -14.10 22.18
N ARG A 72 17.71 -14.28 23.46
CA ARG A 72 19.08 -14.21 23.97
C ARG A 72 19.84 -15.38 23.36
N GLU A 73 20.85 -15.09 22.55
CA GLU A 73 21.92 -16.07 22.29
C GLU A 73 22.76 -16.16 23.57
N GLU A 74 22.67 -17.30 24.25
CA GLU A 74 23.72 -17.85 25.13
C GLU A 74 24.18 -19.18 24.54
#